data_AF-A0A9E4SJ93-F1
#
_entry.id   AF-A0A9E4SJ93-F1
#
_cell.length_a   1.000
_cell.length_b   1.000
_cell.length_c   1.000
_cell.angle_alpha   90.00
_cell.angle_beta   90.00
_cell.angle_gamma   90.00
#
_symmetry.space_group_name_H-M   'P 1'
#
loop_
_entity.id
_entity.type
_entity.pdbx_description
1 polymer ?
#
loop_
_entity_poly.entity_id
_entity_poly.type
_entity_poly.pdbx_seq_one_letter_code
_entity_poly.pdbx_strand_id
1 'polypeptide(L)'
;MEALRTPDERFANLPGWTFEPKYVDIPDGTGGSMRMHYIDEGPADAAPVLLMHGEPSWAYLYRKMVPVIVDAGHRAIAPDLIGFGRSDKPSQKDDYTFQRHVDWMKSF
;
A
#
# COMPACT_ATOMS: atom_id res chain seq x y z
N MET A 1 -13.88 13.00 -2.85
CA MET A 1 -14.38 11.68 -3.33
C MET A 1 -14.90 10.89 -2.13
N GLU A 2 -15.93 10.06 -2.28
CA GLU A 2 -16.34 9.17 -1.18
C GLU A 2 -15.46 7.91 -1.18
N ALA A 3 -14.82 7.60 -0.05
CA ALA A 3 -13.97 6.43 0.09
C ALA A 3 -14.43 5.55 1.26
N LEU A 4 -14.37 4.24 1.05
CA LEU A 4 -14.59 3.22 2.05
C LEU A 4 -13.25 2.79 2.66
N ARG A 5 -13.26 2.44 3.93
CA ARG A 5 -12.09 1.94 4.66
C ARG A 5 -12.39 0.58 5.26
N THR A 6 -11.56 -0.40 4.93
CA THR A 6 -11.71 -1.76 5.47
C THR A 6 -11.38 -1.75 6.97
N PRO A 7 -12.25 -2.29 7.85
CA PRO A 7 -11.97 -2.39 9.28
C PRO A 7 -10.68 -3.16 9.57
N ASP A 8 -9.89 -2.70 10.55
CA ASP A 8 -8.57 -3.28 10.84
C ASP A 8 -8.62 -4.76 11.28
N GLU A 9 -9.72 -5.18 11.90
CA GLU A 9 -9.97 -6.58 12.29
C GLU A 9 -9.94 -7.55 11.09
N ARG A 10 -10.18 -7.07 9.86
CA ARG A 10 -10.09 -7.87 8.63
C ARG A 10 -8.66 -8.28 8.29
N PHE A 11 -7.67 -7.63 8.92
CA PHE A 11 -6.24 -7.90 8.74
C PHE A 11 -5.61 -8.58 9.96
N ALA A 12 -6.41 -9.02 10.93
CA ALA A 12 -5.92 -9.76 12.09
C ALA A 12 -5.51 -11.20 11.70
N ASN A 13 -4.42 -11.70 12.31
CA ASN A 13 -3.97 -13.09 12.23
C ASN A 13 -3.75 -13.62 10.79
N LEU A 14 -3.28 -12.76 9.88
CA LEU A 14 -2.97 -13.15 8.51
C LEU A 14 -1.69 -14.01 8.43
N PRO A 15 -1.71 -15.18 7.77
CA PRO A 15 -0.57 -16.09 7.73
C PRO A 15 0.70 -15.49 7.12
N GLY A 16 1.75 -15.38 7.94
CA GLY A 16 3.04 -14.85 7.51
C GLY A 16 3.02 -13.34 7.23
N TRP A 17 2.05 -12.62 7.79
CA TRP A 17 1.98 -11.15 7.73
C TRP A 17 2.22 -10.58 9.12
N THR A 18 3.46 -10.18 9.37
CA THR A 18 3.94 -9.68 10.68
C THR A 18 4.37 -8.22 10.61
N PHE A 19 4.16 -7.56 9.47
CA PHE A 19 4.61 -6.20 9.23
C PHE A 19 3.69 -5.18 9.90
N GLU A 20 4.29 -4.13 10.47
CA GLU A 20 3.55 -3.02 11.04
C GLU A 20 2.91 -2.19 9.91
N PRO A 21 1.60 -1.88 9.99
CA PRO A 21 0.99 -1.02 8.98
C PRO A 21 1.45 0.42 9.15
N LYS A 22 1.99 0.99 8.09
CA LYS A 22 2.24 2.43 7.99
C LYS A 22 1.24 3.05 7.02
N TYR A 23 1.01 4.34 7.18
CA TYR A 23 0.03 5.08 6.40
C TYR A 23 0.55 6.47 6.02
N VAL A 24 0.14 6.94 4.84
CA VAL A 24 0.32 8.32 4.39
C VAL A 24 -0.98 8.83 3.80
N ASP A 25 -1.30 10.10 4.04
CA ASP A 25 -2.44 10.76 3.40
C ASP A 25 -1.98 11.38 2.07
N ILE A 26 -2.67 11.03 0.98
CA ILE A 26 -2.39 11.54 -0.37
C ILE A 26 -3.59 12.32 -0.92
N PRO A 27 -3.40 13.27 -1.86
CA PRO A 27 -4.51 13.99 -2.49
C PRO A 27 -5.45 13.04 -3.24
N ASP A 28 -6.77 13.22 -3.08
CA ASP A 28 -7.78 12.38 -3.75
C ASP A 28 -8.09 12.81 -5.19
N GLY A 29 -7.51 13.93 -5.65
CA GLY A 29 -7.73 14.51 -6.98
C GLY A 29 -9.02 15.33 -7.11
N THR A 30 -9.76 15.51 -6.01
CA THR A 30 -11.03 16.26 -5.94
C THR A 30 -11.06 17.32 -4.83
N GLY A 31 -9.89 17.62 -4.23
CA GLY A 31 -9.74 18.60 -3.15
C GLY A 31 -9.79 17.99 -1.75
N GLY A 32 -9.90 16.66 -1.62
CA GLY A 32 -9.77 15.93 -0.36
C GLY A 32 -8.47 15.11 -0.28
N SER A 33 -8.40 14.22 0.70
CA SER A 33 -7.31 13.25 0.87
C SER A 33 -7.83 11.83 1.08
N MET A 34 -6.99 10.86 0.77
CA MET A 34 -7.21 9.43 1.03
C MET A 34 -5.98 8.85 1.71
N ARG A 35 -6.20 7.87 2.59
CA ARG A 35 -5.14 7.17 3.30
C ARG A 35 -4.63 6.00 2.47
N MET A 36 -3.34 6.02 2.15
CA MET A 36 -2.63 4.92 1.52
C MET A 36 -1.84 4.14 2.57
N HIS A 37 -2.00 2.82 2.58
CA HIS A 37 -1.20 1.91 3.40
C HIS A 37 0.10 1.53 2.70
N TYR A 38 1.15 1.30 3.47
CA TYR A 38 2.36 0.66 3.02
C TYR A 38 3.06 -0.08 4.17
N ILE A 39 3.91 -1.02 3.81
CA ILE A 39 4.95 -1.55 4.72
C ILE A 39 6.30 -0.99 4.33
N ASP A 40 7.20 -0.90 5.30
CA ASP A 40 8.53 -0.35 5.13
C ASP A 40 9.45 -0.99 6.17
N GLU A 41 10.24 -1.95 5.69
CA GLU A 41 10.99 -2.90 6.48
C GLU A 41 12.49 -2.85 6.13
N GLY A 42 13.34 -3.22 7.08
CA GLY A 42 14.80 -3.16 6.94
C GLY A 42 15.42 -1.81 7.34
N PRO A 43 16.75 -1.64 7.20
CA PRO A 43 17.45 -0.43 7.63
C PRO A 43 16.99 0.80 6.85
N ALA A 44 16.71 1.90 7.56
CA ALA A 44 16.15 3.11 6.94
C ALA A 44 17.10 3.79 5.94
N ASP A 45 18.41 3.57 6.10
CA ASP A 45 19.51 4.09 5.27
C ASP A 45 19.94 3.14 4.15
N ALA A 46 19.40 1.92 4.08
CA ALA A 46 19.67 0.98 3.01
C ALA A 46 18.97 1.37 1.70
N ALA A 47 19.51 0.90 0.57
CA ALA A 47 18.91 1.13 -0.74
C ALA A 47 17.49 0.53 -0.80
N PRO A 48 16.47 1.31 -1.23
CA PRO A 48 15.09 0.86 -1.24
C PRO A 48 14.78 -0.05 -2.44
N VAL A 49 14.02 -1.11 -2.18
CA VAL A 49 13.36 -1.96 -3.16
C VAL A 49 11.87 -1.73 -3.05
N LEU A 50 11.29 -1.09 -4.05
CA LEU A 50 9.86 -0.81 -4.13
C LEU A 50 9.12 -1.99 -4.79
N LEU A 51 8.17 -2.58 -4.06
CA LEU A 51 7.40 -3.75 -4.49
C LEU A 51 5.95 -3.34 -4.77
N MET A 52 5.64 -3.13 -6.05
CA MET A 52 4.31 -2.70 -6.49
C MET A 52 3.43 -3.88 -6.90
N HIS A 53 2.35 -4.09 -6.15
CA HIS A 53 1.36 -5.10 -6.52
C HIS A 53 0.48 -4.62 -7.69
N GLY A 54 -0.32 -5.53 -8.25
CA GLY A 54 -1.33 -5.21 -9.26
C GLY A 54 -2.72 -5.76 -8.90
N GLU A 55 -3.59 -5.88 -9.90
CA GLU A 55 -4.96 -6.40 -9.79
C GLU A 55 -5.00 -7.91 -9.49
N PRO A 56 -5.86 -8.43 -8.59
CA PRO A 56 -6.63 -7.78 -7.50
C PRO A 56 -5.92 -7.93 -6.14
N SER A 57 -4.59 -7.89 -6.14
CA SER A 57 -3.75 -8.22 -4.99
C SER A 57 -3.50 -7.02 -4.08
N TRP A 58 -2.61 -7.18 -3.10
CA TRP A 58 -2.11 -6.13 -2.21
C TRP A 58 -0.75 -6.55 -1.66
N ALA A 59 -0.10 -5.73 -0.83
CA ALA A 59 1.26 -5.95 -0.31
C ALA A 59 1.48 -7.34 0.34
N TYR A 60 0.42 -8.00 0.83
CA TYR A 60 0.45 -9.39 1.28
C TYR A 60 1.04 -10.39 0.28
N LEU A 61 0.93 -10.09 -1.03
CA LEU A 61 1.58 -10.86 -2.09
C LEU A 61 3.09 -10.99 -1.85
N TYR A 62 3.72 -9.93 -1.34
CA TYR A 62 5.16 -9.84 -1.17
C TYR A 62 5.68 -10.37 0.18
N ARG A 63 4.81 -10.88 1.06
CA ARG A 63 5.21 -11.25 2.43
C ARG A 63 6.34 -12.28 2.55
N LYS A 64 6.54 -13.10 1.51
CA LYS A 64 7.64 -14.07 1.43
C LYS A 64 8.91 -13.51 0.79
N MET A 65 8.79 -12.41 0.05
CA MET A 65 9.90 -11.73 -0.62
C MET A 65 10.54 -10.69 0.29
N VAL A 66 9.73 -9.98 1.09
CA VAL A 66 10.20 -8.93 2.01
C VAL A 66 11.32 -9.42 2.94
N PRO A 67 11.20 -10.58 3.64
CA PRO A 67 12.29 -11.05 4.50
C PRO A 67 13.58 -11.32 3.72
N VAL A 68 13.49 -11.89 2.51
CA VAL A 68 14.67 -12.17 1.67
C VAL A 68 15.38 -10.87 1.26
N ILE A 69 14.63 -9.82 0.96
CA ILE A 69 15.17 -8.50 0.60
C ILE A 69 15.83 -7.84 1.82
N VAL A 70 15.18 -7.90 2.98
CA VAL A 70 15.70 -7.34 4.24
C VAL A 70 16.96 -8.10 4.69
N ASP A 71 16.97 -9.42 4.63
CA ASP A 71 18.12 -10.27 4.97
C ASP A 71 19.32 -10.02 4.05
N ALA A 72 19.07 -9.60 2.80
CA ALA A 72 20.10 -9.17 1.86
C ALA A 72 20.65 -7.75 2.15
N GLY A 73 20.16 -7.08 3.19
CA GLY A 73 20.62 -5.74 3.60
C GLY A 73 19.93 -4.58 2.88
N HIS A 74 18.78 -4.82 2.24
CA HIS A 74 17.99 -3.78 1.58
C HIS A 74 16.81 -3.32 2.42
N ARG A 75 16.29 -2.13 2.09
CA ARG A 75 15.01 -1.63 2.62
C ARG A 75 13.88 -2.07 1.69
N ALA A 76 12.86 -2.75 2.19
CA ALA A 76 11.72 -3.20 1.40
C ALA A 76 10.51 -2.32 1.66
N ILE A 77 9.98 -1.68 0.61
CA ILE A 77 8.78 -0.83 0.69
C ILE A 77 7.70 -1.43 -0.21
N ALA A 78 6.51 -1.68 0.33
CA ALA A 78 5.38 -2.19 -0.45
C ALA A 78 4.09 -1.43 -0.12
N PRO A 79 3.67 -0.48 -0.98
CA PRO A 79 2.41 0.23 -0.84
C PRO A 79 1.23 -0.61 -1.35
N ASP A 80 0.06 -0.38 -0.76
CA ASP A 80 -1.21 -0.82 -1.30
C ASP A 80 -1.80 0.27 -2.20
N LEU A 81 -2.02 -0.02 -3.48
CA LEU A 81 -2.74 0.87 -4.39
C LEU A 81 -4.10 1.26 -3.79
N ILE A 82 -4.52 2.52 -3.97
CA ILE A 82 -5.89 2.96 -3.64
C ILE A 82 -6.90 2.00 -4.29
N GLY A 83 -7.89 1.55 -3.51
CA GLY A 83 -8.82 0.48 -3.91
C GLY A 83 -8.48 -0.90 -3.36
N PHE A 84 -7.25 -1.13 -2.90
CA PHE A 84 -6.77 -2.45 -2.51
C PHE A 84 -6.26 -2.49 -1.07
N GLY A 85 -6.00 -3.71 -0.59
CA GLY A 85 -5.37 -3.96 0.72
C GLY A 85 -5.97 -3.14 1.87
N ARG A 86 -5.11 -2.46 2.62
CA ARG A 86 -5.50 -1.59 3.75
C ARG A 86 -5.66 -0.12 3.37
N SER A 87 -5.38 0.25 2.12
CA SER A 87 -5.63 1.59 1.59
C SER A 87 -7.13 1.88 1.49
N ASP A 88 -7.46 3.16 1.50
CA ASP A 88 -8.80 3.66 1.21
C ASP A 88 -9.27 3.25 -0.19
N LYS A 89 -10.58 3.12 -0.35
CA LYS A 89 -11.22 2.54 -1.54
C LYS A 89 -12.33 3.46 -2.02
N PRO A 90 -12.12 4.27 -3.07
CA PRO A 90 -13.18 5.01 -3.72
C PRO A 90 -14.43 4.15 -3.97
N SER A 91 -15.62 4.69 -3.67
CA SER A 91 -16.87 3.92 -3.67
C SER A 91 -17.44 3.69 -5.08
N GLN A 92 -17.02 4.50 -6.08
CA GLN A 92 -17.50 4.41 -7.45
C GLN A 92 -16.45 3.88 -8.42
N LYS A 93 -16.86 3.11 -9.42
CA LYS A 93 -15.93 2.57 -10.44
C LYS A 93 -15.24 3.67 -11.24
N ASP A 94 -15.98 4.73 -11.58
CA ASP A 94 -15.47 5.87 -12.35
C ASP A 94 -14.43 6.67 -11.57
N ASP A 95 -14.29 6.42 -10.26
CA ASP A 95 -13.23 7.04 -9.48
C ASP A 95 -11.84 6.47 -9.80
N TYR A 96 -11.79 5.26 -10.36
CA TYR A 96 -10.56 4.58 -10.73
C TYR A 96 -10.26 4.81 -12.20
N THR A 97 -9.22 5.61 -12.46
CA THR A 97 -8.65 5.76 -13.80
C THR A 97 -7.17 5.42 -13.75
N PHE A 98 -6.62 5.00 -14.89
CA PHE A 98 -5.18 4.76 -15.00
C PHE A 98 -4.36 5.98 -14.53
N GLN A 99 -4.76 7.18 -14.97
CA GLN A 99 -4.08 8.42 -14.61
C GLN A 99 -4.13 8.68 -13.10
N ARG A 100 -5.28 8.47 -12.45
CA ARG A 100 -5.40 8.65 -11.00
C ARG A 100 -4.50 7.68 -10.23
N HIS A 101 -4.40 6.43 -10.64
CA HIS A 101 -3.45 5.49 -10.03
C HIS A 101 -1.99 5.95 -10.16
N VAL A 102 -1.61 6.50 -11.31
CA VAL A 102 -0.27 7.11 -11.50
C VAL A 102 -0.07 8.29 -10.55
N ASP A 103 -1.05 9.20 -10.47
CA ASP A 103 -0.93 10.41 -9.66
C ASP A 103 -0.91 10.12 -8.15
N TRP A 104 -1.71 9.15 -7.70
CA TRP A 104 -1.70 8.68 -6.32
C TRP A 104 -0.36 8.06 -5.95
N MET A 105 0.20 7.20 -6.81
CA MET A 105 1.51 6.61 -6.58
C MET A 105 2.68 7.58 -6.73
N LYS A 106 2.51 8.66 -7.49
CA LYS A 106 3.49 9.75 -7.57
C LYS A 106 3.49 10.63 -6.31
N SER A 107 2.36 10.67 -5.60
CA SER A 107 2.19 11.43 -4.37
C SER A 107 2.66 10.69 -3.12
N PHE A 108 2.72 9.35 -3.21
CA PHE A 108 3.38 8.46 -2.25
C PHE A 108 4.91 8.63 -2.31
#